data_AF-A0A2I0N0J8-F1
#
_entry.id   AF-A0A2I0N0J8-F1
#
_cell.length_a   1.000
_cell.length_b   1.000
_cell.length_c   1.000
_cell.angle_alpha   90.00
_cell.angle_beta   90.00
_cell.angle_gamma   90.00
#
_symmetry.space_group_name_H-M   'P 1'
#
loop_
_entity.id
_entity.type
_entity.pdbx_description
1 polymer ?
#
loop_
_entity_poly.entity_id
_entity_poly.type
_entity_poly.pdbx_seq_one_letter_code
_entity_poly.pdbx_strand_id
1 'polypeptide(L)' 'MKRDCCFEEAGKWFRYRAAAIIVQKGCVLLAQNDHADYLYSVGGGVHHGVKRSGGCSTRGA' A
#
# COMPACT_ATOMS: atom_id res chain seq x y z
N MET A 1 13.80 -15.37 -2.73
CA MET A 1 13.92 -14.22 -1.80
C MET A 1 13.09 -13.07 -2.35
N LYS A 2 11.96 -12.71 -1.71
CA LYS A 2 11.11 -11.59 -2.15
C LYS A 2 11.75 -10.28 -1.68
N ARG A 3 12.03 -9.35 -2.58
CA ARG A 3 12.59 -8.03 -2.24
C ARG A 3 11.46 -7.02 -2.22
N ASP A 4 11.32 -6.27 -1.13
CA ASP A 4 10.43 -5.10 -1.12
C ASP A 4 10.97 -4.04 -2.08
N CYS A 5 10.08 -3.27 -2.72
CA CYS A 5 10.43 -2.10 -3.51
C CYS A 5 10.83 -0.96 -2.58
N CYS A 6 11.99 -1.09 -1.96
CA CYS A 6 12.54 -0.12 -1.05
C CYS A 6 14.04 0.03 -1.25
N PHE A 7 14.54 1.24 -1.02
CA PHE A 7 15.97 1.52 -0.96
C PHE A 7 16.25 2.46 0.20
N GLU A 8 17.48 2.43 0.67
CA GLU A 8 18.00 3.36 1.66
C GLU A 8 19.17 4.11 1.02
N GLU A 9 19.17 5.43 1.14
CA GLU A 9 20.25 6.27 0.64
C GLU A 9 20.57 7.35 1.68
N ALA A 10 21.84 7.41 2.11
CA ALA A 10 22.32 8.39 3.09
C ALA A 10 21.46 8.45 4.38
N GLY A 11 21.06 7.27 4.91
CA GLY A 11 20.22 7.16 6.10
C GLY A 11 18.74 7.51 5.89
N LYS A 12 18.31 7.74 4.64
CA LYS A 12 16.91 7.99 4.30
C LYS A 12 16.29 6.73 3.71
N TRP A 13 15.19 6.27 4.30
CA TRP A 13 14.47 5.09 3.84
C TRP A 13 13.33 5.48 2.91
N PHE A 14 13.34 4.95 1.69
CA PHE A 14 12.22 4.98 0.77
C PHE A 14 11.54 3.61 0.68
N ARG A 15 10.20 3.56 0.78
CA ARG A 15 9.38 2.37 0.53
C ARG A 15 8.26 2.68 -0.45
N TYR A 16 8.25 2.01 -1.59
CA TYR A 16 7.18 2.13 -2.56
C TYR A 16 5.90 1.46 -2.03
N ARG A 17 4.81 2.23 -2.01
CA ARG A 17 3.48 1.76 -1.60
C ARG A 17 2.48 2.01 -2.72
N ALA A 18 1.56 1.07 -2.89
CA ALA A 18 0.41 1.21 -3.76
C ALA A 18 -0.85 1.26 -2.90
N ALA A 19 -1.74 2.20 -3.21
CA ALA A 19 -3.06 2.30 -2.60
C ALA A 19 -4.13 2.33 -3.69
N ALA A 20 -5.32 1.84 -3.35
CA ALA A 20 -6.47 1.81 -4.24
C ALA A 20 -7.54 2.78 -3.75
N ILE A 21 -8.12 3.52 -4.69
CA ILE A 21 -9.38 4.24 -4.48
C ILE A 21 -10.48 3.33 -5.03
N ILE A 22 -11.24 2.72 -4.12
CA ILE A 22 -12.29 1.75 -4.45
C ILE A 22 -13.62 2.47 -4.32
N VAL A 23 -14.31 2.66 -5.47
CA VAL A 23 -15.58 3.36 -5.56
C VAL A 23 -16.69 2.37 -5.90
N GLN A 24 -17.78 2.37 -5.14
CA GLN A 24 -18.97 1.57 -5.41
C GLN A 24 -20.23 2.36 -5.07
N LYS A 25 -21.15 2.50 -6.04
CA LYS A 25 -22.44 3.20 -5.88
C LYS A 25 -22.31 4.62 -5.29
N GLY A 26 -21.27 5.35 -5.68
CA GLY A 26 -20.98 6.70 -5.18
C GLY A 26 -20.32 6.76 -3.80
N CYS A 27 -20.07 5.61 -3.16
CA CYS A 27 -19.34 5.52 -1.90
C CYS A 27 -17.86 5.13 -2.14
N VAL A 28 -16.97 5.59 -1.26
CA VAL A 28 -15.53 5.25 -1.27
C VAL A 28 -15.22 4.36 -0.07
N LEU A 29 -14.46 3.28 -0.29
CA LEU A 29 -13.97 2.43 0.80
C LEU A 29 -12.71 3.05 1.45
N LEU A 30 -12.77 3.23 2.76
CA LEU A 30 -11.67 3.72 3.60
C LEU A 30 -11.47 2.77 4.78
N ALA A 31 -10.27 2.75 5.35
CA ALA A 31 -9.91 2.02 6.55
C ALA A 31 -9.58 2.96 7.70
N GLN A 32 -9.80 2.50 8.93
CA GLN A 32 -9.42 3.15 10.19
C GLN A 32 -8.60 2.16 11.03
N ASN A 33 -7.78 2.67 11.94
CA ASN A 33 -7.16 1.88 12.99
C ASN A 33 -7.20 2.63 14.33
N ASP A 34 -6.90 1.95 15.42
CA ASP A 34 -6.93 2.52 16.78
C ASP A 34 -5.76 3.47 17.08
N HIS A 35 -4.79 3.57 16.17
CA HIS A 35 -3.58 4.36 16.33
C HIS A 35 -3.60 5.70 15.58
N ALA A 36 -4.56 5.90 14.68
CA ALA A 36 -4.65 7.06 13.81
C ALA A 36 -6.09 7.58 13.77
N ASP A 37 -6.26 8.85 14.12
CA ASP A 37 -7.56 9.54 14.13
C ASP A 37 -8.03 9.97 12.74
N TYR A 38 -7.58 9.30 11.68
CA TYR A 38 -7.95 9.61 10.30
C TYR A 38 -8.19 8.35 9.46
N LEU A 39 -9.15 8.46 8.54
CA LEU A 39 -9.45 7.43 7.57
C LEU A 39 -8.43 7.45 6.42
N TYR A 40 -8.02 6.28 5.94
CA TYR A 40 -7.05 6.15 4.85
C TYR A 40 -7.52 5.18 3.75
N SER A 41 -7.07 5.42 2.52
CA SER A 41 -7.30 4.51 1.40
C SER A 41 -6.59 3.17 1.63
N VAL A 42 -7.22 2.08 1.24
CA VAL A 42 -6.65 0.73 1.41
C VAL A 42 -5.45 0.53 0.48
N GLY A 43 -4.34 0.04 1.02
CA GLY A 43 -3.08 -0.16 0.28
C GLY A 43 -1.97 -0.80 1.11
N GLY A 44 -0.75 -0.83 0.57
CA GLY A 44 0.43 -1.33 1.28
C GLY A 44 1.69 -1.43 0.43
N GLY A 45 2.71 -2.09 0.98
CA GLY A 45 4.04 -2.20 0.39
C GLY A 45 4.06 -3.02 -0.89
N VAL A 46 4.87 -2.61 -1.85
CA VAL A 46 5.03 -3.29 -3.13
C VAL A 46 6.28 -4.17 -3.10
N HIS A 47 6.16 -5.39 -3.65
CA HIS A 47 7.28 -6.32 -3.81
C HIS A 47 7.85 -6.27 -5.24
N HIS A 48 9.17 -6.36 -5.38
CA HIS A 48 9.85 -6.54 -6.67
C HIS A 48 9.37 -7.83 -7.35
N GLY A 49 9.11 -7.74 -8.66
CA GLY A 49 8.69 -8.87 -9.48
C GLY A 49 7.17 -9.11 -9.53
N VAL A 50 6.36 -8.28 -8.86
CA VAL A 50 4.90 -8.30 -9.07
C VAL A 50 4.58 -7.71 -10.44
N LYS A 51 4.13 -8.55 -11.38
CA LYS A 51 3.55 -8.11 -12.66
C LYS A 51 2.08 -7.72 -12.44
N ARG A 52 1.65 -6.62 -13.07
CA ARG A 52 0.23 -6.23 -13.15
C ARG A 52 -0.53 -7.22 -14.04
N SER A 53 -1.24 -8.15 -13.41
CA SER A 53 -2.32 -8.90 -14.08
C SER A 53 -3.63 -8.95 -13.27
N GLY A 54 -3.65 -8.37 -12.07
CA GLY A 54 -4.86 -8.28 -11.23
C GLY A 54 -4.50 -8.38 -9.76
N GLY A 55 -4.76 -7.31 -9.00
CA GLY A 55 -4.57 -7.26 -7.55
C GLY A 55 -3.12 -7.12 -7.08
N CYS A 56 -2.76 -5.93 -6.59
CA CYS A 56 -1.53 -5.73 -5.82
C CYS A 56 -1.74 -6.39 -4.44
N SER A 57 -1.12 -7.55 -4.20
CA SER A 57 -1.16 -8.20 -2.88
C SER A 57 -0.35 -7.38 -1.88
N THR A 58 -1.04 -6.47 -1.20
CA THR A 58 -0.50 -5.70 -0.08
C THR A 58 -0.82 -6.46 1.19
N ARG A 59 0.18 -7.04 1.87
CA ARG A 59 -0.04 -7.52 3.24
C ARG A 59 -0.09 -6.30 4.16
N GLY A 60 -1.17 -6.23 4.95
CA GLY A 60 -1.38 -5.20 5.96
C GLY A 60 -0.21 -5.16 6.94
N ALA A 61 0.07 -3.94 7.40
CA ALA A 61 0.94 -3.72 8.56
C ALA A 61 0.32 -4.36 9.81
#